data_AF-W7I0H3-F1
#
_entry.id   AF-W7I0H3-F1
#
_cell.length_a   1.000
_cell.length_b   1.000
_cell.length_c   1.000
_cell.angle_alpha   90.00
_cell.angle_beta   90.00
_cell.angle_gamma   90.00
#
_symmetry.space_group_name_H-M   'P 1'
#
loop_
_entity.id
_entity.type
_entity.pdbx_description
1 polymer ?
#
loop_
_entity_poly.entity_id
_entity_poly.type
_entity_poly.pdbx_seq_one_letter_code
_entity_poly.pdbx_strand_id
1 'polypeptide(L)'
;MSNSLEAVKTAIDAIILNPANHDVLALLKGLRNGVVYGTKVRFPHALVMIFLFRSGTFREKLLQVFKATRTHARNLGTFVLLYKAGMLLQRGLNKTESRYDSFVAGLLGGYYVFGRNGNSSVNQQICIYVFARVVLGLAKLSTQPGYAKSPVPMAWREGVGNNAWPVFASVSWAFVMYLFRWHPEVIQPSLRSSMTYLYVNSERWDGLRNLLWHNV
;
A
#
# COMPACT_ATOMS: atom_id res chain seq x y z
N MET A 1 28.10 -29.46 24.14
CA MET A 1 26.88 -28.74 23.68
C MET A 1 27.08 -27.94 22.38
N SER A 2 28.27 -27.40 22.07
CA SER A 2 28.49 -26.67 20.78
C SER A 2 28.42 -27.58 19.54
N ASN A 3 28.97 -28.79 19.59
CA ASN A 3 28.98 -29.72 18.45
C ASN A 3 27.57 -30.13 17.98
N SER A 4 26.61 -30.27 18.89
CA SER A 4 25.22 -30.59 18.55
C SER A 4 24.52 -29.42 17.86
N LEU A 5 24.81 -28.18 18.28
CA LEU A 5 24.28 -26.97 17.64
C LEU A 5 24.87 -26.76 16.24
N GLU A 6 26.16 -27.01 16.07
CA GLU A 6 26.81 -26.94 14.75
C GLU A 6 26.32 -28.03 13.78
N ALA A 7 26.09 -29.25 14.28
CA ALA A 7 25.52 -30.34 13.49
C ALA A 7 24.09 -30.01 13.03
N VAL A 8 23.25 -29.49 13.94
CA VAL A 8 21.89 -29.03 13.60
C VAL A 8 21.93 -27.88 12.60
N LYS A 9 22.83 -26.90 12.79
CA LYS A 9 23.01 -25.78 11.85
C LYS A 9 23.39 -26.28 10.46
N THR A 10 24.35 -27.19 10.37
CA THR A 10 24.83 -27.76 9.10
C THR A 10 23.73 -28.55 8.39
N ALA A 11 22.94 -29.33 9.14
CA ALA A 11 21.79 -30.05 8.60
C ALA A 11 20.70 -29.10 8.08
N ILE A 12 20.43 -28.00 8.79
CA ILE A 12 19.49 -26.95 8.36
C ILE A 12 20.03 -26.24 7.11
N ASP A 13 21.31 -25.88 7.09
CA ASP A 13 21.95 -25.21 5.96
C ASP A 13 21.91 -26.11 4.71
N ALA A 14 22.13 -27.42 4.85
CA ALA A 14 22.00 -28.38 3.76
C ALA A 14 20.57 -28.43 3.17
N ILE A 15 19.54 -28.32 4.01
CA ILE A 15 18.13 -28.27 3.56
C ILE A 15 17.82 -26.93 2.88
N ILE A 16 18.32 -25.82 3.43
CA ILE A 16 18.05 -24.46 2.92
C ILE A 16 18.75 -24.22 1.57
N LEU A 17 19.99 -24.71 1.43
CA LEU A 17 20.80 -24.50 0.24
C LEU A 17 20.48 -25.48 -0.90
N ASN A 18 19.64 -26.49 -0.65
CA ASN A 18 19.21 -27.44 -1.67
C ASN A 18 18.33 -26.75 -2.73
N PRO A 19 18.74 -26.72 -4.02
CA PRO A 19 17.96 -26.12 -5.11
C PRO A 19 16.54 -26.67 -5.25
N ALA A 20 16.29 -27.93 -4.88
CA ALA A 20 14.96 -28.55 -4.92
C ALA A 20 13.97 -27.87 -3.97
N ASN A 21 14.45 -27.30 -2.86
CA ASN A 21 13.61 -26.61 -1.87
C ASN A 21 13.42 -25.12 -2.20
N HIS A 22 14.18 -24.59 -3.16
CA HIS A 22 14.27 -23.15 -3.42
C HIS A 22 12.91 -22.51 -3.67
N ASP A 23 12.06 -23.12 -4.50
CA ASP A 23 10.76 -22.55 -4.86
C ASP A 23 9.82 -22.47 -3.64
N VAL A 24 9.73 -23.54 -2.84
CA VAL A 24 8.90 -23.58 -1.63
C VAL A 24 9.43 -22.61 -0.57
N LEU A 25 10.76 -22.56 -0.38
CA LEU A 25 11.39 -21.62 0.54
C LEU A 25 11.22 -20.17 0.08
N ALA A 26 11.20 -19.90 -1.22
CA ALA A 26 10.93 -18.57 -1.77
C ALA A 26 9.49 -18.12 -1.53
N LEU A 27 8.50 -19.04 -1.57
CA LEU A 27 7.13 -18.76 -1.17
C LEU A 27 7.03 -18.42 0.32
N LEU A 28 7.63 -19.25 1.18
CA LEU A 28 7.61 -19.05 2.63
C LEU A 28 8.30 -17.74 3.04
N LYS A 29 9.48 -17.47 2.47
CA LYS A 29 10.24 -16.23 2.70
C LYS A 29 9.48 -15.02 2.17
N GLY A 30 8.80 -15.15 1.02
CA GLY A 30 7.93 -14.12 0.47
C GLY A 30 6.78 -13.77 1.40
N LEU A 31 6.03 -14.78 1.87
CA LEU A 31 4.96 -14.63 2.85
C LEU A 31 5.46 -13.92 4.12
N ARG A 32 6.56 -14.41 4.70
CA ARG A 32 7.19 -13.82 5.90
C ARG A 32 7.58 -12.37 5.66
N ASN A 33 8.19 -12.06 4.52
CA ASN A 33 8.61 -10.69 4.20
C ASN A 33 7.40 -9.76 4.06
N GLY A 34 6.32 -10.22 3.43
CA GLY A 34 5.06 -9.46 3.36
C GLY A 34 4.49 -9.18 4.75
N VAL A 35 4.46 -10.17 5.64
CA VAL A 35 3.98 -10.00 7.02
C VAL A 35 4.86 -9.02 7.80
N VAL A 36 6.19 -9.18 7.73
CA VAL A 36 7.13 -8.32 8.47
C VAL A 36 7.09 -6.89 7.96
N TYR A 37 7.13 -6.69 6.64
CA TYR A 37 7.07 -5.37 6.05
C TYR A 37 5.74 -4.68 6.36
N GLY A 38 4.62 -5.38 6.18
CA GLY A 38 3.29 -4.85 6.51
C GLY A 38 3.18 -4.47 7.98
N THR A 39 3.72 -5.28 8.89
CA THR A 39 3.75 -4.95 10.32
C THR A 39 4.58 -3.69 10.58
N LYS A 40 5.80 -3.61 10.04
CA LYS A 40 6.72 -2.48 10.25
C LYS A 40 6.14 -1.14 9.80
N VAL A 41 5.40 -1.12 8.68
CA VAL A 41 4.82 0.12 8.15
C VAL A 41 3.50 0.44 8.86
N ARG A 42 2.61 -0.55 9.04
CA ARG A 42 1.26 -0.27 9.53
C ARG A 42 1.19 -0.06 11.03
N PHE A 43 2.00 -0.78 11.81
CA PHE A 43 1.93 -0.69 13.27
C PHE A 43 2.23 0.73 13.77
N PRO A 44 3.37 1.39 13.41
CA PRO A 44 3.65 2.75 13.88
C PRO A 44 2.60 3.75 13.41
N HIS A 45 2.17 3.64 12.16
CA HIS A 45 1.12 4.50 11.60
C HIS A 45 -0.20 4.34 12.36
N ALA A 46 -0.68 3.11 12.55
CA ALA A 46 -1.94 2.86 13.25
C ALA A 46 -1.86 3.28 14.71
N LEU A 47 -0.71 3.05 15.37
CA LEU A 47 -0.46 3.45 16.75
C LEU A 47 -0.62 4.96 16.90
N VAL A 48 0.13 5.75 16.12
CA VAL A 48 0.09 7.22 16.18
C VAL A 48 -1.30 7.73 15.81
N MET A 49 -1.88 7.26 14.72
CA MET A 49 -3.17 7.78 14.25
C MET A 49 -4.33 7.48 15.20
N ILE A 50 -4.37 6.29 15.81
CA ILE A 50 -5.46 5.90 16.72
C ILE A 50 -5.28 6.57 18.08
N PHE A 51 -4.05 6.67 18.60
CA PHE A 51 -3.84 7.29 19.90
C PHE A 51 -4.08 8.80 19.87
N LEU A 52 -3.65 9.49 18.81
CA LEU A 52 -3.80 10.94 18.67
C LEU A 52 -5.21 11.37 18.24
N PHE A 53 -5.82 10.68 17.26
CA PHE A 53 -7.03 11.20 16.61
C PHE A 53 -8.30 10.38 16.88
N ARG A 54 -8.22 9.23 17.57
CA ARG A 54 -9.42 8.47 17.96
C ARG A 54 -9.69 8.55 19.45
N SER A 55 -10.98 8.59 19.77
CA SER A 55 -11.51 8.45 21.13
C SER A 55 -11.76 6.98 21.46
N GLY A 56 -11.72 6.65 22.75
CA GLY A 56 -11.93 5.29 23.25
C GLY A 56 -10.95 4.93 24.38
N THR A 57 -11.22 3.82 25.04
CA THR A 57 -10.38 3.29 26.12
C THR A 57 -9.03 2.83 25.59
N PHE A 58 -8.02 2.77 26.48
CA PHE A 58 -6.68 2.26 26.13
C PHE A 58 -6.73 0.86 25.50
N ARG A 59 -7.58 -0.03 26.05
CA ARG A 59 -7.77 -1.40 25.53
C ARG A 59 -8.37 -1.41 24.13
N GLU A 60 -9.38 -0.59 23.86
CA GLU A 60 -9.99 -0.49 22.53
C GLU A 60 -8.99 0.05 21.51
N LYS A 61 -8.21 1.08 21.87
CA LYS A 61 -7.16 1.63 21.00
C LYS A 61 -6.12 0.57 20.63
N LEU A 62 -5.59 -0.18 21.62
CA LEU A 62 -4.65 -1.27 21.35
C LEU A 62 -5.25 -2.37 20.46
N LEU A 63 -6.50 -2.76 20.70
CA LEU A 63 -7.19 -3.75 19.88
C LEU A 63 -7.38 -3.26 18.44
N GLN A 64 -7.70 -1.98 18.24
CA GLN A 64 -7.81 -1.38 16.90
C GLN A 64 -6.47 -1.36 16.18
N VAL A 65 -5.38 -0.98 16.86
CA VAL A 65 -4.01 -0.99 16.31
C VAL A 65 -3.63 -2.41 15.89
N PHE A 66 -3.85 -3.39 16.76
CA PHE A 66 -3.56 -4.80 16.48
C PHE A 66 -4.37 -5.32 15.29
N LYS A 67 -5.70 -5.08 15.27
CA LYS A 67 -6.58 -5.49 14.17
C LYS A 67 -6.12 -4.87 12.84
N ALA A 68 -5.87 -3.56 12.80
CA ALA A 68 -5.43 -2.88 11.58
C ALA A 68 -4.08 -3.41 11.08
N THR A 69 -3.14 -3.65 11.99
CA THR A 69 -1.80 -4.19 11.68
C THR A 69 -1.91 -5.63 11.17
N ARG A 70 -2.65 -6.49 11.88
CA ARG A 70 -2.84 -7.89 11.51
C ARG A 70 -3.51 -8.03 10.14
N THR A 71 -4.56 -7.26 9.88
CA THR A 71 -5.24 -7.27 8.58
C THR A 71 -4.27 -6.85 7.47
N HIS A 72 -3.54 -5.75 7.63
CA HIS A 72 -2.58 -5.30 6.63
C HIS A 72 -1.46 -6.31 6.37
N ALA A 73 -0.83 -6.81 7.44
CA ALA A 73 0.27 -7.76 7.36
C ALA A 73 -0.16 -9.10 6.75
N ARG A 74 -1.33 -9.62 7.14
CA ARG A 74 -1.90 -10.85 6.56
C ARG A 74 -2.18 -10.67 5.08
N ASN A 75 -2.85 -9.57 4.70
CA ASN A 75 -3.20 -9.33 3.30
C ASN A 75 -1.95 -9.21 2.42
N LEU A 76 -0.94 -8.45 2.87
CA LEU A 76 0.31 -8.31 2.11
C LEU A 76 1.06 -9.64 2.00
N GLY A 77 1.17 -10.40 3.09
CA GLY A 77 1.77 -11.72 3.08
C GLY A 77 1.05 -12.69 2.14
N THR A 78 -0.27 -12.78 2.24
CA THR A 78 -1.10 -13.63 1.38
C THR A 78 -1.00 -13.23 -0.09
N PHE A 79 -0.99 -11.93 -0.40
CA PHE A 79 -0.80 -11.45 -1.78
C PHE A 79 0.55 -11.90 -2.35
N VAL A 80 1.65 -11.72 -1.61
CA VAL A 80 2.99 -12.13 -2.07
C VAL A 80 3.06 -13.64 -2.30
N LEU A 81 2.44 -14.42 -1.40
CA LEU A 81 2.36 -15.87 -1.55
C LEU A 81 1.60 -16.26 -2.82
N LEU A 82 0.40 -15.73 -3.02
CA LEU A 82 -0.44 -16.04 -4.19
C LEU A 82 0.20 -15.59 -5.50
N TYR A 83 0.79 -14.39 -5.51
CA TYR A 83 1.52 -13.89 -6.68
C TYR A 83 2.66 -14.83 -7.06
N LYS A 84 3.54 -15.17 -6.11
CA LYS A 84 4.67 -16.06 -6.40
C LYS A 84 4.22 -17.47 -6.76
N ALA A 85 3.19 -18.00 -6.10
CA ALA A 85 2.61 -19.30 -6.45
C ALA A 85 2.06 -19.28 -7.87
N GLY A 86 1.33 -18.22 -8.25
CA GLY A 86 0.83 -18.02 -9.62
C GLY A 86 1.96 -17.93 -10.66
N MET A 87 3.05 -17.23 -10.36
CA MET A 87 4.23 -17.18 -11.22
C MET A 87 4.90 -18.54 -11.38
N LEU A 88 5.04 -19.31 -10.30
CA LEU A 88 5.61 -20.66 -10.33
C LEU A 88 4.74 -21.62 -11.15
N LEU A 89 3.41 -21.55 -10.98
CA LEU A 89 2.46 -22.35 -11.76
C LEU A 89 2.55 -22.02 -13.25
N GLN A 90 2.57 -20.73 -13.61
CA GLN A 90 2.71 -20.30 -15.00
C GLN A 90 4.05 -20.74 -15.61
N ARG A 91 5.15 -20.65 -14.85
CA ARG A 91 6.46 -21.17 -15.27
C ARG A 91 6.41 -22.68 -15.55
N GLY A 92 5.71 -23.44 -14.72
CA GLY A 92 5.51 -24.88 -14.91
C GLY A 92 4.70 -25.22 -16.16
N LEU A 93 3.75 -24.37 -16.55
CA LEU A 93 2.89 -24.57 -17.73
C LEU A 93 3.56 -24.09 -19.03
N ASN A 94 4.18 -22.91 -19.01
CA ASN A 94 4.63 -22.22 -20.24
C ASN A 94 6.12 -22.45 -20.58
N LYS A 95 6.90 -23.15 -19.72
CA LYS A 95 8.36 -23.37 -19.81
C LYS A 95 9.25 -22.11 -19.88
N THR A 96 8.72 -20.99 -20.37
CA THR A 96 9.33 -19.67 -20.47
C THR A 96 8.39 -18.63 -19.87
N GLU A 97 8.95 -17.61 -19.23
CA GLU A 97 8.16 -16.53 -18.63
C GLU A 97 7.58 -15.63 -19.72
N SER A 98 6.25 -15.53 -19.77
CA SER A 98 5.56 -14.63 -20.69
C SER A 98 5.43 -13.23 -20.09
N ARG A 99 5.38 -12.24 -20.98
CA ARG A 99 5.24 -10.81 -20.63
C ARG A 99 4.04 -10.52 -19.72
N TYR A 100 2.99 -11.33 -19.82
CA TYR A 100 1.73 -11.11 -19.10
C TYR A 100 1.60 -11.96 -17.83
N ASP A 101 2.54 -12.87 -17.54
CA ASP A 101 2.40 -13.79 -16.42
C ASP A 101 2.34 -13.06 -15.07
N SER A 102 3.18 -12.02 -14.92
CA SER A 102 3.17 -11.15 -13.74
C SER A 102 1.87 -10.34 -13.61
N PHE A 103 1.29 -9.94 -14.75
CA PHE A 103 0.03 -9.20 -14.75
C PHE A 103 -1.13 -10.10 -14.31
N VAL A 104 -1.23 -11.31 -14.86
CA VAL A 104 -2.28 -12.27 -14.51
C VAL A 104 -2.15 -12.74 -13.06
N ALA A 105 -0.94 -13.07 -12.61
CA ALA A 105 -0.68 -13.44 -11.21
C ALA A 105 -1.05 -12.30 -10.25
N GLY A 106 -0.71 -11.06 -10.61
CA GLY A 106 -1.07 -9.87 -9.84
C GLY A 106 -2.58 -9.63 -9.80
N LEU A 107 -3.28 -9.83 -10.92
CA LEU A 107 -4.73 -9.67 -11.04
C LEU A 107 -5.47 -10.69 -10.15
N LEU A 108 -5.11 -11.97 -10.25
CA LEU A 108 -5.74 -13.03 -9.47
C LEU A 108 -5.49 -12.86 -7.97
N GLY A 109 -4.24 -12.60 -7.58
CA GLY A 109 -3.88 -12.36 -6.18
C GLY A 109 -4.55 -11.10 -5.63
N GLY A 110 -4.62 -10.03 -6.43
CA GLY A 110 -5.26 -8.77 -6.05
C GLY A 110 -6.76 -8.93 -5.83
N TYR A 111 -7.45 -9.61 -6.75
CA TYR A 111 -8.88 -9.90 -6.64
C TYR A 111 -9.20 -10.74 -5.40
N TYR A 112 -8.40 -11.77 -5.14
CA TYR A 112 -8.61 -12.66 -3.99
C TYR A 112 -8.39 -11.95 -2.65
N VAL A 113 -7.29 -11.19 -2.52
CA VAL A 113 -6.90 -10.56 -1.25
C VAL A 113 -7.68 -9.28 -0.97
N PHE A 114 -7.94 -8.45 -1.99
CA PHE A 114 -8.48 -7.12 -1.83
C PHE A 114 -9.92 -6.95 -2.35
N GLY A 115 -10.47 -7.91 -3.10
CA GLY A 115 -11.79 -7.81 -3.76
C GLY A 115 -12.99 -8.14 -2.88
N ARG A 116 -13.35 -9.43 -2.73
CA ARG A 116 -14.69 -9.85 -2.26
C ARG A 116 -14.98 -9.67 -0.76
N ASN A 117 -13.97 -9.69 0.11
CA ASN A 117 -14.11 -9.48 1.56
C ASN A 117 -13.23 -8.31 2.06
N GLY A 118 -12.84 -7.44 1.13
CA GLY A 118 -11.75 -6.49 1.30
C GLY A 118 -12.15 -5.07 1.68
N ASN A 119 -13.42 -4.75 1.96
CA ASN A 119 -13.88 -3.38 2.25
C ASN A 119 -13.40 -2.79 3.58
N SER A 120 -12.31 -3.30 4.15
CA SER A 120 -11.64 -2.60 5.26
C SER A 120 -11.06 -1.29 4.76
N SER A 121 -11.14 -0.24 5.59
CA SER A 121 -10.49 1.05 5.32
C SER A 121 -8.99 0.91 5.05
N VAL A 122 -8.36 -0.11 5.64
CA VAL A 122 -6.96 -0.50 5.40
C VAL A 122 -6.74 -0.90 3.94
N ASN A 123 -7.57 -1.78 3.41
CA ASN A 123 -7.44 -2.26 2.04
C ASN A 123 -7.74 -1.18 1.01
N GLN A 124 -8.75 -0.33 1.27
CA GLN A 124 -9.03 0.83 0.41
C GLN A 124 -7.83 1.76 0.34
N GLN A 125 -7.17 2.06 1.48
CA GLN A 125 -5.95 2.86 1.51
C GLN A 125 -4.83 2.23 0.67
N ILE A 126 -4.62 0.91 0.77
CA ILE A 126 -3.62 0.20 -0.04
C ILE A 126 -3.95 0.31 -1.52
N CYS A 127 -5.19 0.00 -1.91
CA CYS A 127 -5.60 -0.06 -3.31
C CYS A 127 -5.50 1.31 -3.98
N ILE A 128 -5.98 2.37 -3.32
CA ILE A 128 -5.89 3.75 -3.85
C ILE A 128 -4.43 4.19 -3.92
N TYR A 129 -3.61 3.86 -2.92
CA TYR A 129 -2.18 4.17 -2.94
C TYR A 129 -1.44 3.49 -4.10
N VAL A 130 -1.66 2.18 -4.28
CA VAL A 130 -1.07 1.42 -5.39
C VAL A 130 -1.57 1.96 -6.73
N PHE A 131 -2.88 2.22 -6.86
CA PHE A 131 -3.47 2.80 -8.07
C PHE A 131 -2.79 4.12 -8.44
N ALA A 132 -2.69 5.07 -7.50
CA ALA A 132 -2.04 6.36 -7.76
C ALA A 132 -0.58 6.20 -8.19
N ARG A 133 0.17 5.28 -7.56
CA ARG A 133 1.57 4.99 -7.92
C ARG A 133 1.71 4.33 -9.29
N VAL A 134 0.80 3.43 -9.65
CA VAL A 134 0.78 2.76 -10.96
C VAL A 134 0.41 3.75 -12.05
N VAL A 135 -0.64 4.55 -11.87
CA VAL A 135 -1.03 5.60 -12.83
C VAL A 135 0.10 6.61 -13.03
N LEU A 136 0.78 7.04 -11.96
CA LEU A 136 1.96 7.89 -12.07
C LEU A 136 3.10 7.21 -12.83
N GLY A 137 3.33 5.92 -12.60
CA GLY A 137 4.31 5.14 -13.36
C GLY A 137 3.97 5.04 -14.85
N LEU A 138 2.70 4.81 -15.19
CA LEU A 138 2.21 4.80 -16.56
C LEU A 138 2.34 6.18 -17.22
N ALA A 139 2.05 7.26 -16.49
CA ALA A 139 2.24 8.62 -16.98
C ALA A 139 3.72 8.90 -17.28
N LYS A 140 4.65 8.49 -16.41
CA LYS A 140 6.09 8.61 -16.67
C LYS A 140 6.56 7.79 -17.87
N LEU A 141 6.06 6.56 -18.01
CA LEU A 141 6.35 5.72 -19.18
C LEU A 141 5.82 6.37 -20.47
N SER A 142 4.69 7.06 -20.40
CA SER A 142 4.09 7.76 -21.54
C SER A 142 4.94 8.93 -22.06
N THR A 143 5.79 9.53 -21.24
CA THR A 143 6.68 10.63 -21.62
C THR A 143 8.14 10.21 -21.78
N GLN A 144 8.46 8.93 -21.54
CA GLN A 144 9.84 8.44 -21.53
C GLN A 144 10.47 8.51 -22.94
N PRO A 145 11.67 9.13 -23.08
CA PRO A 145 12.41 9.11 -24.33
C PRO A 145 12.71 7.67 -24.79
N GLY A 146 12.52 7.39 -26.08
CA GLY A 146 12.76 6.06 -26.66
C GLY A 146 11.67 5.01 -26.41
N TYR A 147 10.61 5.32 -25.66
CA TYR A 147 9.47 4.40 -25.52
C TYR A 147 8.61 4.42 -26.80
N ALA A 148 8.73 3.38 -27.62
CA ALA A 148 8.10 3.29 -28.95
C ALA A 148 6.56 3.39 -28.95
N LYS A 149 5.91 3.07 -27.82
CA LYS A 149 4.44 3.13 -27.66
C LYS A 149 3.98 4.34 -26.83
N SER A 150 4.82 5.35 -26.71
CA SER A 150 4.44 6.60 -26.04
C SER A 150 3.28 7.26 -26.80
N PRO A 151 2.14 7.54 -26.13
CA PRO A 151 1.02 8.25 -26.74
C PRO A 151 1.30 9.76 -26.88
N VAL A 152 2.38 10.27 -26.28
CA VAL A 152 2.74 11.70 -26.30
C VAL A 152 3.65 11.97 -27.50
N PRO A 153 3.29 12.89 -28.40
CA PRO A 153 4.15 13.23 -29.54
C PRO A 153 5.48 13.82 -29.03
N MET A 154 6.58 13.52 -29.74
CA MET A 154 7.95 13.90 -29.33
C MET A 154 8.08 15.38 -28.96
N ALA A 155 7.45 16.27 -29.74
CA ALA A 155 7.49 17.72 -29.52
C ALA A 155 6.94 18.17 -28.14
N TRP A 156 6.01 17.40 -27.57
CA TRP A 156 5.35 17.77 -26.31
C TRP A 156 5.96 17.07 -25.09
N ARG A 157 6.87 16.09 -25.26
CA ARG A 157 7.37 15.26 -24.15
C ARG A 157 8.13 16.07 -23.10
N GLU A 158 8.94 17.03 -23.53
CA GLU A 158 9.69 17.89 -22.63
C GLU A 158 8.77 18.83 -21.85
N GLY A 159 7.86 19.51 -22.54
CA GLY A 159 6.88 20.41 -21.91
C GLY A 159 5.94 19.68 -20.94
N VAL A 160 5.46 18.49 -21.32
CA VAL A 160 4.65 17.64 -20.43
C VAL A 160 5.49 17.13 -19.27
N GLY A 161 6.72 16.69 -19.51
CA GLY A 161 7.62 16.22 -18.46
C GLY A 161 7.88 17.29 -17.38
N ASN A 162 8.09 18.54 -17.80
CA ASN A 162 8.40 19.65 -16.90
C ASN A 162 7.17 20.15 -16.12
N ASN A 163 5.97 20.10 -16.72
CA ASN A 163 4.77 20.71 -16.14
C ASN A 163 3.73 19.72 -15.61
N ALA A 164 3.87 18.41 -15.86
CA ALA A 164 2.89 17.41 -15.45
C ALA A 164 2.68 17.39 -13.93
N TRP A 165 3.75 17.51 -13.15
CA TRP A 165 3.64 17.45 -11.68
C TRP A 165 2.91 18.67 -11.09
N PRO A 166 3.30 19.92 -11.40
CA PRO A 166 2.54 21.10 -10.97
C PRO A 166 1.05 21.04 -11.36
N VAL A 167 0.74 20.71 -12.61
CA VAL A 167 -0.64 20.62 -13.09
C VAL A 167 -1.42 19.54 -12.33
N PHE A 168 -0.86 18.35 -12.17
CA PHE A 168 -1.47 17.27 -11.40
C PHE A 168 -1.74 17.68 -9.95
N ALA A 169 -0.76 18.33 -9.30
CA ALA A 169 -0.90 18.79 -7.92
C ALA A 169 -2.01 19.85 -7.79
N SER A 170 -1.98 20.89 -8.64
CA SER A 170 -2.98 21.97 -8.63
C SER A 170 -4.39 21.45 -8.87
N VAL A 171 -4.59 20.58 -9.86
CA VAL A 171 -5.89 20.02 -10.20
C VAL A 171 -6.40 19.09 -9.08
N SER A 172 -5.53 18.26 -8.50
CA SER A 172 -5.89 17.37 -7.38
C SER A 172 -6.37 18.17 -6.17
N TRP A 173 -5.67 19.26 -5.84
CA TRP A 173 -6.07 20.14 -4.74
C TRP A 173 -7.34 20.93 -5.06
N ALA A 174 -7.51 21.43 -6.28
CA ALA A 174 -8.76 22.10 -6.67
C ALA A 174 -9.96 21.16 -6.50
N PHE A 175 -9.86 19.91 -6.95
CA PHE A 175 -10.94 18.93 -6.80
C PHE A 175 -11.22 18.56 -5.34
N VAL A 176 -10.19 18.31 -4.52
CA VAL A 176 -10.44 17.94 -3.12
C VAL A 176 -11.11 19.07 -2.35
N MET A 177 -10.71 20.33 -2.60
CA MET A 177 -11.31 21.50 -1.96
C MET A 177 -12.76 21.71 -2.42
N TYR A 178 -13.02 21.56 -3.73
CA TYR A 178 -14.38 21.67 -4.27
C TYR A 178 -15.30 20.58 -3.70
N LEU A 179 -14.87 19.32 -3.74
CA LEU A 179 -15.63 18.20 -3.19
C LEU A 179 -15.85 18.35 -1.69
N PHE A 180 -14.86 18.82 -0.94
CA PHE A 180 -15.01 18.99 0.50
C PHE A 180 -16.05 20.07 0.85
N ARG A 181 -16.11 21.13 0.05
CA ARG A 181 -17.05 22.23 0.27
C ARG A 181 -18.49 21.85 -0.08
N TRP A 182 -18.70 21.16 -1.21
CA TRP A 182 -20.04 20.94 -1.78
C TRP A 182 -20.58 19.51 -1.63
N HIS A 183 -19.69 18.52 -1.55
CA HIS A 183 -20.03 17.09 -1.49
C HIS A 183 -19.13 16.33 -0.50
N PRO A 184 -18.99 16.78 0.77
CA PRO A 184 -18.05 16.16 1.70
C PRO A 184 -18.29 14.66 1.86
N GLU A 185 -19.53 14.19 1.74
CA GLU A 185 -19.99 12.81 1.84
C GLU A 185 -19.30 11.82 0.89
N VAL A 186 -18.79 12.30 -0.25
CA VAL A 186 -18.09 11.46 -1.24
C VAL A 186 -16.60 11.32 -0.94
N ILE A 187 -16.03 12.21 -0.11
CA ILE A 187 -14.62 12.16 0.28
C ILE A 187 -14.39 11.03 1.26
N GLN A 188 -13.27 10.33 1.06
CA GLN A 188 -12.83 9.25 1.93
C GLN A 188 -12.78 9.71 3.42
N PRO A 189 -13.35 8.94 4.37
CA PRO A 189 -13.61 9.43 5.73
C PRO A 189 -12.39 9.97 6.48
N SER A 190 -11.19 9.39 6.30
CA SER A 190 -10.00 9.92 6.97
C SER A 190 -9.58 11.27 6.40
N LEU A 191 -9.65 11.47 5.09
CA LEU A 191 -9.36 12.77 4.48
C LEU A 191 -10.38 13.83 4.92
N ARG A 192 -11.68 13.47 4.94
CA ARG A 192 -12.73 14.37 5.44
C ARG A 192 -12.47 14.81 6.88
N SER A 193 -12.14 13.86 7.76
CA SER A 193 -11.82 14.17 9.16
C SER A 193 -10.64 15.13 9.29
N SER A 194 -9.58 14.95 8.49
CA SER A 194 -8.44 15.88 8.45
C SER A 194 -8.86 17.27 7.96
N MET A 195 -9.66 17.34 6.90
CA MET A 195 -10.13 18.62 6.35
C MET A 195 -11.08 19.35 7.30
N THR A 196 -11.97 18.64 8.00
CA THR A 196 -12.82 19.24 9.05
C THR A 196 -11.97 19.84 10.17
N TYR A 197 -10.97 19.10 10.65
CA TYR A 197 -10.04 19.60 11.67
C TYR A 197 -9.28 20.84 11.21
N LEU A 198 -8.83 20.87 9.95
CA LEU A 198 -8.01 21.96 9.42
C LEU A 198 -8.80 23.21 9.04
N TYR A 199 -9.99 23.05 8.46
CA TYR A 199 -10.71 24.15 7.81
C TYR A 199 -12.03 24.53 8.50
N VAL A 200 -12.75 23.57 9.09
CA VAL A 200 -14.05 23.85 9.72
C VAL A 200 -13.85 24.22 11.19
N ASN A 201 -13.02 23.46 11.90
CA ASN A 201 -12.76 23.72 13.31
C ASN A 201 -11.95 25.01 13.51
N SER A 202 -11.16 25.42 12.53
CA SER A 202 -10.43 26.70 12.55
C SER A 202 -11.34 27.93 12.49
N GLU A 203 -12.62 27.77 12.09
CA GLU A 203 -13.57 28.89 12.00
C GLU A 203 -14.29 29.19 13.33
N ARG A 204 -14.03 28.43 14.40
CA ARG A 204 -14.77 28.54 15.67
C ARG A 204 -13.82 28.66 16.85
N TRP A 205 -13.95 29.75 17.61
CA TRP A 205 -13.25 29.94 18.89
C TRP A 205 -14.11 30.78 19.85
N ASP A 206 -14.01 30.48 21.14
CA ASP A 206 -14.67 31.17 22.25
C ASP A 206 -13.66 31.75 23.27
N GLY A 207 -12.36 31.50 23.09
CA GLY A 207 -11.29 32.06 23.92
C GLY A 207 -9.87 31.68 23.47
N LEU A 208 -8.85 32.24 24.13
CA LEU A 208 -7.42 32.04 23.78
C LEU A 208 -6.98 30.56 23.84
N ARG A 209 -7.56 29.79 24.77
CA ARG A 209 -7.30 28.35 24.88
C ARG A 209 -7.72 27.61 23.61
N ASN A 210 -8.88 27.98 23.06
CA ASN A 210 -9.44 27.29 21.92
C ASN A 210 -8.93 27.82 20.57
N LEU A 211 -8.37 29.04 20.59
CA LEU A 211 -7.64 29.62 19.49
C LEU A 211 -6.24 29.01 19.31
N LEU A 212 -5.51 28.72 20.40
CA LEU A 212 -4.08 28.37 20.34
C LEU A 212 -3.74 26.93 20.75
N TRP A 213 -4.61 26.24 21.48
CA TRP A 213 -4.29 24.91 22.02
C TRP A 213 -5.27 23.83 21.58
N HIS A 214 -6.57 24.00 21.81
CA HIS A 214 -7.54 22.92 21.62
C HIS A 214 -8.78 23.37 20.86
N ASN A 215 -9.19 22.65 19.83
CA ASN A 215 -10.45 22.99 19.15
C ASN A 215 -11.64 22.84 20.11
N VAL A 216 -12.67 23.67 19.88
CA VAL A 216 -13.97 23.62 20.56
C VAL A 216 -14.68 22.30 20.30
#